data_AF-D5ELB2-F1
#
_entry.id   AF-D5ELB2-F1
#
_cell.length_a   1.000
_cell.length_b   1.000
_cell.length_c   1.000
_cell.angle_alpha   90.00
_cell.angle_beta   90.00
_cell.angle_gamma   90.00
#
_symmetry.space_group_name_H-M   'P 1'
#
loop_
_entity.id
_entity.type
_entity.pdbx_description
1 polymer ?
#
loop_
_entity_poly.entity_id
_entity_poly.type
_entity_poly.pdbx_seq_one_letter_code
_entity_poly.pdbx_strand_id
1 'polypeptide(L)'
;MNPVKHILFLSMGAQLSMLAAQATPSTDLHLGHFEVQIDYESSPGNPDAGWQFSVSYDVTNDFNTAEGVVRLDPANTTIVATPDTETVLSGPFQGLGDAGDSIWLLPQANRPGQIFFGWRTIIPAGIFQKSFSGFFTPDGQGNIIVELIDVSGPAVDAGGKFAMWESKSLGGVEMHFNTADGLDANDRLEPVPIGEHAHYNYGLTQPGNYEVTFRASGRLNPGQSDGGQDTSSTATFHFAVPFSSVAKGEAQLRLALTEAAGTAAIHPTGESVEYAPGQVVLVTEAQEVVSILRPYAFGIDPTATTSTVESHRIGLPGLDPVAFTSGTTLATNPLEILQVIGPGNLETVMDGNARYFVFSESGIYRVKLRAIGMDGTNTVYGPDFELVFLAGLEADYGFADWADSFERTHGLTPGSLLDDGSDWDGDSIPDVVEYQLFWEGLDPAVADADKLPMPDPSDPNGLIIFHRDTYKDRLNRDNENIVLEYSADFSTWSGWSDRAHGWPLENFETGAENGNAYGRIQRRAFRLPEDSTAPANGFFRWRIDAAN
;
A
#
# COMPACT_ATOMS: atom_id res chain seq x y z
N MET A 1 49.58 13.56 -9.58
CA MET A 1 49.56 13.91 -8.15
C MET A 1 48.11 14.02 -7.75
N ASN A 2 47.73 13.31 -6.68
CA ASN A 2 46.37 12.93 -6.28
C ASN A 2 45.30 14.04 -6.32
N PRO A 3 44.04 13.70 -6.63
CA PRO A 3 42.89 14.52 -6.29
C PRO A 3 42.62 14.43 -4.79
N VAL A 4 42.38 15.58 -4.16
CA VAL A 4 42.04 15.72 -2.75
C VAL A 4 40.57 15.32 -2.57
N LYS A 5 40.32 14.25 -1.83
CA LYS A 5 38.98 13.91 -1.30
C LYS A 5 38.66 14.87 -0.16
N HIS A 6 37.53 15.57 -0.24
CA HIS A 6 36.99 16.32 0.89
C HIS A 6 36.30 15.33 1.85
N ILE A 7 36.90 15.11 3.02
CA ILE A 7 36.29 14.44 4.17
C ILE A 7 35.87 15.55 5.12
N LEU A 8 34.57 15.70 5.37
CA LEU A 8 34.04 16.64 6.37
C LEU A 8 33.91 15.90 7.72
N PHE A 9 34.69 16.32 8.72
CA PHE A 9 34.49 15.93 10.12
C PHE A 9 33.64 16.99 10.81
N LEU A 10 32.52 16.61 11.44
CA LEU A 10 31.80 17.48 12.37
C LEU A 10 31.78 16.87 13.77
N SER A 11 32.23 17.65 14.77
CA SER A 11 32.25 17.27 16.18
C SER A 11 30.87 17.45 16.82
N MET A 12 30.36 16.39 17.47
CA MET A 12 29.09 16.39 18.20
C MET A 12 29.12 17.31 19.42
N GLY A 13 28.28 18.35 19.43
CA GLY A 13 27.85 19.06 20.63
C GLY A 13 26.53 18.46 21.10
N ALA A 14 26.50 17.93 22.33
CA ALA A 14 25.31 17.31 22.90
C ALA A 14 24.16 18.32 23.06
N GLN A 15 23.04 18.08 22.38
CA GLN A 15 21.74 18.64 22.75
C GLN A 15 20.86 17.48 23.24
N LEU A 16 20.33 17.63 24.46
CA LEU A 16 19.32 16.74 25.01
C LEU A 16 18.04 16.85 24.16
N SER A 17 17.73 15.82 23.37
CA SER A 17 16.45 15.63 22.72
C SER A 17 15.44 15.06 23.71
N MET A 18 14.25 15.66 23.78
CA MET A 18 13.09 15.00 24.38
C MET A 18 12.74 13.80 23.50
N LEU A 19 12.78 12.60 24.07
CA LEU A 19 12.29 11.38 23.42
C LEU A 19 10.77 11.53 23.25
N ALA A 20 10.32 11.86 22.05
CA ALA A 20 8.98 11.51 21.62
C ALA A 20 8.91 9.97 21.62
N ALA A 21 7.85 9.40 22.22
CA ALA A 21 7.59 7.98 22.07
C ALA A 21 7.45 7.70 20.57
N GLN A 22 8.36 6.91 20.00
CA GLN A 22 8.18 6.40 18.64
C GLN A 22 6.91 5.55 18.65
N ALA A 23 5.92 5.94 17.86
CA ALA A 23 4.79 5.06 17.57
C ALA A 23 5.35 3.75 17.00
N THR A 24 4.81 2.61 17.44
CA THR A 24 5.12 1.32 16.80
C THR A 24 4.80 1.46 15.31
N PRO A 25 5.73 1.09 14.41
CA PRO A 25 5.46 1.16 12.97
C PRO A 25 4.25 0.30 12.63
N SER A 26 3.36 0.81 11.78
CA SER A 26 2.35 -0.03 11.14
C SER A 26 3.05 -1.07 10.25
N THR A 27 2.63 -2.33 10.37
CA THR A 27 3.14 -3.47 9.59
C THR A 27 2.12 -3.81 8.52
N ASP A 28 2.49 -3.63 7.25
CA ASP A 28 1.62 -3.95 6.12
C ASP A 28 2.00 -5.33 5.57
N LEU A 29 1.11 -6.31 5.71
CA LEU A 29 1.27 -7.65 5.14
C LEU A 29 0.86 -7.63 3.67
N HIS A 30 1.75 -8.03 2.77
CA HIS A 30 1.48 -8.07 1.33
C HIS A 30 1.46 -9.48 0.76
N LEU A 31 2.20 -10.40 1.36
CA LEU A 31 2.35 -11.78 0.90
C LEU A 31 2.85 -12.66 2.03
N GLY A 32 2.55 -13.96 1.97
CA GLY A 32 3.07 -14.93 2.94
C GLY A 32 1.98 -15.65 3.72
N HIS A 33 2.39 -16.49 4.65
CA HIS A 33 1.52 -17.37 5.40
C HIS A 33 1.23 -16.77 6.78
N PHE A 34 0.00 -16.31 6.97
CA PHE A 34 -0.42 -15.64 8.20
C PHE A 34 -1.77 -16.13 8.69
N GLU A 35 -2.03 -16.00 9.97
CA GLU A 35 -3.32 -16.39 10.55
C GLU A 35 -3.86 -15.34 11.52
N VAL A 36 -5.19 -15.29 11.68
CA VAL A 36 -5.79 -14.81 12.91
C VAL A 36 -5.52 -15.85 13.99
N GLN A 37 -4.64 -15.50 14.93
CA GLN A 37 -4.30 -16.32 16.08
C GLN A 37 -5.20 -15.96 17.26
N ILE A 38 -5.89 -16.97 17.78
CA ILE A 38 -6.66 -16.87 19.02
C ILE A 38 -6.01 -17.76 20.08
N ASP A 39 -5.59 -17.12 21.16
CA ASP A 39 -5.10 -17.78 22.37
C ASP A 39 -6.07 -17.55 23.54
N TYR A 40 -5.99 -18.43 24.53
CA TYR A 40 -6.77 -18.31 25.76
C TYR A 40 -5.97 -18.78 26.96
N GLU A 41 -5.80 -17.90 27.94
CA GLU A 41 -5.25 -18.22 29.25
C GLU A 41 -6.35 -18.09 30.31
N SER A 42 -6.50 -19.09 31.18
CA SER A 42 -7.54 -19.04 32.22
C SER A 42 -7.30 -17.86 33.17
N SER A 43 -8.32 -17.01 33.32
CA SER A 43 -8.33 -15.87 34.24
C SER A 43 -9.46 -16.07 35.27
N PRO A 44 -9.17 -16.72 36.42
CA PRO A 44 -10.19 -17.04 37.41
C PRO A 44 -10.97 -15.82 37.91
N GLY A 45 -12.30 -15.90 37.86
CA GLY A 45 -13.22 -14.83 38.26
C GLY A 45 -13.40 -13.71 37.22
N ASN A 46 -12.69 -13.77 36.10
CA ASN A 46 -12.90 -12.90 34.94
C ASN A 46 -12.48 -13.65 33.66
N PRO A 47 -13.27 -14.65 33.22
CA PRO A 47 -12.88 -15.53 32.11
C PRO A 47 -12.74 -14.79 30.79
N ASP A 48 -13.42 -13.64 30.60
CA ASP A 48 -13.33 -12.82 29.39
C ASP A 48 -11.97 -12.15 29.21
N ALA A 49 -11.24 -11.89 30.30
CA ALA A 49 -9.88 -11.35 30.22
C ALA A 49 -8.84 -12.39 29.76
N GLY A 50 -9.24 -13.66 29.59
CA GLY A 50 -8.35 -14.73 29.15
C GLY A 50 -8.04 -14.74 27.65
N TRP A 51 -8.86 -14.08 26.84
CA TRP A 51 -8.74 -14.08 25.38
C TRP A 51 -7.62 -13.15 24.90
N GLN A 52 -6.81 -13.64 23.97
CA GLN A 52 -5.76 -12.88 23.30
C GLN A 52 -5.88 -13.07 21.79
N PHE A 53 -5.79 -11.97 21.04
CA PHE A 53 -5.88 -11.94 19.58
C PHE A 53 -4.59 -11.39 19.00
N SER A 54 -4.11 -12.01 17.94
CA SER A 54 -2.96 -11.54 17.17
C SER A 54 -3.07 -11.94 15.71
N VAL A 55 -2.29 -11.28 14.86
CA VAL A 55 -1.94 -11.85 13.55
C VAL A 55 -0.65 -12.64 13.74
N SER A 56 -0.60 -13.90 13.33
CA SER A 56 0.59 -14.74 13.50
C SER A 56 1.25 -15.14 12.20
N TYR A 57 2.52 -15.50 12.31
CA TYR A 57 3.23 -16.33 11.35
C TYR A 57 4.18 -17.27 12.10
N ASP A 58 4.70 -18.28 11.40
CA ASP A 58 5.57 -19.30 11.98
C ASP A 58 6.93 -19.33 11.27
N VAL A 59 8.00 -18.95 11.98
CA VAL A 59 9.36 -18.91 11.38
C VAL A 59 9.92 -20.31 11.11
N THR A 60 9.36 -21.35 11.73
CA THR A 60 9.80 -22.74 11.53
C THR A 60 9.01 -23.42 10.41
N ASN A 61 7.87 -22.84 10.02
CA ASN A 61 6.89 -23.43 9.13
C ASN A 61 6.37 -24.79 9.65
N ASP A 62 6.44 -25.04 10.98
CA ASP A 62 5.86 -26.20 11.66
C ASP A 62 4.65 -25.80 12.52
N PHE A 63 3.47 -25.85 11.89
CA PHE A 63 2.20 -25.45 12.49
C PHE A 63 1.65 -26.44 13.53
N ASN A 64 2.35 -27.54 13.80
CA ASN A 64 1.94 -28.53 14.80
C ASN A 64 2.35 -28.16 16.23
N THR A 65 3.21 -27.14 16.39
CA THR A 65 3.71 -26.70 17.70
C THR A 65 3.51 -25.20 17.90
N ALA A 66 3.80 -24.71 19.09
CA ALA A 66 3.84 -23.27 19.38
C ALA A 66 5.25 -22.68 19.23
N GLU A 67 6.25 -23.52 18.90
CA GLU A 67 7.64 -23.09 18.72
C GLU A 67 7.75 -22.25 17.45
N GLY A 68 8.40 -21.08 17.53
CA GLY A 68 8.59 -20.20 16.37
C GLY A 68 7.38 -19.37 15.96
N VAL A 69 6.26 -19.42 16.70
CA VAL A 69 5.10 -18.56 16.43
C VAL A 69 5.41 -17.13 16.85
N VAL A 70 5.41 -16.23 15.88
CA VAL A 70 5.48 -14.79 16.09
C VAL A 70 4.06 -14.24 16.11
N ARG A 71 3.77 -13.32 17.05
CA ARG A 71 2.46 -12.69 17.23
C ARG A 71 2.60 -11.19 17.03
N LEU A 72 1.87 -10.67 16.06
CA LEU A 72 1.77 -9.26 15.72
C LEU A 72 0.50 -8.68 16.34
N ASP A 73 0.61 -7.46 16.86
CA ASP A 73 -0.54 -6.71 17.38
C ASP A 73 -1.47 -6.36 16.21
N PRO A 74 -2.75 -6.81 16.24
CA PRO A 74 -3.67 -6.56 15.14
C PRO A 74 -3.94 -5.07 14.95
N ALA A 75 -3.85 -4.24 16.01
CA ALA A 75 -4.05 -2.80 15.90
C ALA A 75 -2.95 -2.07 15.12
N ASN A 76 -1.79 -2.72 14.93
CA ASN A 76 -0.65 -2.19 14.19
C ASN A 76 -0.35 -3.02 12.94
N THR A 77 -1.24 -3.92 12.53
CA THR A 77 -1.03 -4.83 11.40
C THR A 77 -2.17 -4.71 10.39
N THR A 78 -1.83 -4.42 9.14
CA THR A 78 -2.77 -4.32 8.03
C THR A 78 -2.55 -5.47 7.05
N ILE A 79 -3.61 -6.22 6.73
CA ILE A 79 -3.59 -7.22 5.67
C ILE A 79 -3.93 -6.52 4.35
N VAL A 80 -2.95 -6.38 3.45
CA VAL A 80 -3.11 -5.67 2.17
C VAL A 80 -3.43 -6.67 1.06
N ALA A 81 -4.61 -6.54 0.47
CA ALA A 81 -4.98 -7.26 -0.73
C ALA A 81 -4.28 -6.64 -1.94
N THR A 82 -3.07 -7.12 -2.24
CA THR A 82 -2.21 -6.61 -3.32
C THR A 82 -2.89 -6.73 -4.69
N PRO A 83 -2.41 -6.00 -5.72
CA PRO A 83 -3.02 -6.02 -7.05
C PRO A 83 -3.21 -7.42 -7.66
N ASP A 84 -2.36 -8.39 -7.30
CA ASP A 84 -2.46 -9.76 -7.80
C ASP A 84 -3.61 -10.57 -7.19
N THR A 85 -4.22 -10.06 -6.13
CA THR A 85 -5.43 -10.63 -5.55
C THR A 85 -6.69 -10.17 -6.28
N GLU A 86 -6.60 -9.16 -7.15
CA GLU A 86 -7.73 -8.69 -7.96
C GLU A 86 -8.12 -9.74 -9.00
N THR A 87 -9.42 -10.03 -9.06
CA THR A 87 -10.01 -10.87 -10.10
C THR A 87 -11.34 -10.28 -10.54
N VAL A 88 -11.68 -10.50 -11.80
CA VAL A 88 -12.98 -10.12 -12.36
C VAL A 88 -13.96 -11.28 -12.20
N LEU A 89 -15.13 -11.00 -11.65
CA LEU A 89 -16.20 -11.99 -11.51
C LEU A 89 -16.74 -12.39 -12.89
N SER A 90 -16.81 -13.70 -13.16
CA SER A 90 -17.40 -14.24 -14.39
C SER A 90 -18.93 -14.29 -14.37
N GLY A 91 -19.54 -14.02 -13.21
CA GLY A 91 -20.96 -14.17 -12.92
C GLY A 91 -21.26 -13.66 -11.51
N PRO A 92 -22.54 -13.45 -11.17
CA PRO A 92 -22.92 -13.01 -9.83
C PRO A 92 -22.40 -13.98 -8.76
N PHE A 93 -21.83 -13.44 -7.67
CA PHE A 93 -21.23 -14.25 -6.63
C PHE A 93 -21.66 -13.81 -5.23
N GLN A 94 -22.63 -14.53 -4.63
CA GLN A 94 -23.06 -14.38 -3.23
C GLN A 94 -23.37 -12.92 -2.79
N GLY A 95 -23.83 -12.08 -3.71
CA GLY A 95 -24.10 -10.66 -3.45
C GLY A 95 -22.87 -9.75 -3.40
N LEU A 96 -21.66 -10.28 -3.63
CA LEU A 96 -20.40 -9.53 -3.65
C LEU A 96 -20.17 -8.75 -4.95
N GLY A 97 -20.88 -9.09 -6.01
CA GLY A 97 -20.81 -8.40 -7.29
C GLY A 97 -21.48 -9.20 -8.41
N ASP A 98 -21.61 -8.56 -9.56
CA ASP A 98 -22.11 -9.10 -10.82
C ASP A 98 -20.95 -9.50 -11.77
N ALA A 99 -21.32 -10.07 -12.92
CA ALA A 99 -20.33 -10.37 -13.96
C ALA A 99 -19.64 -9.09 -14.45
N GLY A 100 -18.31 -9.05 -14.40
CA GLY A 100 -17.50 -7.90 -14.80
C GLY A 100 -17.02 -7.04 -13.63
N ASP A 101 -17.57 -7.22 -12.42
CA ASP A 101 -17.09 -6.50 -11.24
C ASP A 101 -15.76 -7.08 -10.75
N SER A 102 -14.88 -6.21 -10.25
CA SER A 102 -13.65 -6.61 -9.56
C SER A 102 -13.94 -7.04 -8.13
N ILE A 103 -13.23 -8.08 -7.69
CA ILE A 103 -13.13 -8.51 -6.29
C ILE A 103 -11.67 -8.79 -5.97
N TRP A 104 -11.22 -8.36 -4.79
CA TRP A 104 -9.90 -8.69 -4.27
C TRP A 104 -10.01 -9.93 -3.39
N LEU A 105 -9.43 -11.02 -3.85
CA LEU A 105 -9.55 -12.36 -3.30
C LEU A 105 -8.23 -12.81 -2.68
N LEU A 106 -8.18 -12.89 -1.35
CA LEU A 106 -7.12 -13.65 -0.66
C LEU A 106 -7.49 -15.13 -0.75
N PRO A 107 -6.67 -15.98 -1.39
CA PRO A 107 -7.07 -17.34 -1.73
C PRO A 107 -6.95 -18.32 -0.55
N GLN A 108 -7.91 -19.25 -0.47
CA GLN A 108 -7.83 -20.44 0.40
C GLN A 108 -6.67 -21.38 0.04
N ALA A 109 -6.14 -21.31 -1.17
CA ALA A 109 -4.98 -22.09 -1.57
C ALA A 109 -3.73 -21.23 -1.48
N ASN A 110 -2.64 -21.78 -0.94
CA ASN A 110 -1.37 -21.08 -0.92
C ASN A 110 -0.89 -20.80 -2.35
N ARG A 111 -0.90 -19.51 -2.72
CA ARG A 111 -0.40 -19.02 -4.00
C ARG A 111 0.87 -18.20 -3.74
N PRO A 112 2.00 -18.54 -4.38
CA PRO A 112 3.21 -17.73 -4.34
C PRO A 112 2.90 -16.25 -4.65
N GLY A 113 3.50 -15.31 -3.90
CA GLY A 113 3.31 -13.87 -4.11
C GLY A 113 1.97 -13.30 -3.62
N GLN A 114 1.16 -14.09 -2.91
CA GLN A 114 -0.10 -13.64 -2.32
C GLN A 114 -0.15 -13.96 -0.83
N ILE A 115 -1.04 -13.28 -0.10
CA ILE A 115 -1.32 -13.61 1.29
C ILE A 115 -2.11 -14.92 1.33
N PHE A 116 -1.58 -15.88 2.07
CA PHE A 116 -2.24 -17.10 2.46
C PHE A 116 -2.72 -16.92 3.90
N PHE A 117 -3.99 -16.53 4.03
CA PHE A 117 -4.58 -16.10 5.31
C PHE A 117 -5.51 -17.16 5.90
N GLY A 118 -5.39 -17.40 7.19
CA GLY A 118 -6.15 -18.43 7.89
C GLY A 118 -6.50 -18.11 9.33
N TRP A 119 -6.89 -19.15 10.06
CA TRP A 119 -7.18 -19.14 11.49
C TRP A 119 -6.29 -20.14 12.20
N ARG A 120 -5.81 -19.75 13.37
CA ARG A 120 -5.00 -20.62 14.25
C ARG A 120 -5.45 -20.54 15.69
N THR A 121 -5.55 -21.69 16.35
CA THR A 121 -5.88 -21.78 17.78
C THR A 121 -4.84 -22.61 18.55
N ILE A 122 -4.10 -21.99 19.48
CA ILE A 122 -3.10 -22.69 20.33
C ILE A 122 -3.56 -22.62 21.80
N ILE A 123 -4.79 -23.10 22.01
CA ILE A 123 -5.41 -23.14 23.33
C ILE A 123 -5.14 -24.53 23.95
N PRO A 124 -4.82 -24.64 25.25
CA PRO A 124 -4.75 -25.94 25.90
C PRO A 124 -6.08 -26.71 25.80
N ALA A 125 -6.00 -27.98 25.39
CA ALA A 125 -7.16 -28.86 25.30
C ALA A 125 -7.87 -29.00 26.67
N GLY A 126 -9.20 -29.13 26.64
CA GLY A 126 -10.01 -29.32 27.85
C GLY A 126 -10.37 -28.03 28.59
N ILE A 127 -10.02 -26.86 28.06
CA ILE A 127 -10.52 -25.57 28.57
C ILE A 127 -12.00 -25.39 28.22
N PHE A 128 -12.36 -25.56 26.95
CA PHE A 128 -13.71 -25.32 26.45
C PHE A 128 -14.50 -26.62 26.29
N GLN A 129 -15.82 -26.51 26.46
CA GLN A 129 -16.78 -27.53 26.04
C GLN A 129 -16.81 -27.62 24.52
N LYS A 130 -17.24 -28.77 23.99
CA LYS A 130 -17.57 -28.88 22.57
C LYS A 130 -18.87 -28.14 22.29
N SER A 131 -18.85 -27.24 21.33
CA SER A 131 -20.01 -26.52 20.80
C SER A 131 -20.35 -26.98 19.39
N PHE A 132 -21.62 -27.30 19.16
CA PHE A 132 -22.15 -27.57 17.83
C PHE A 132 -23.64 -27.24 17.77
N SER A 133 -24.04 -26.43 16.79
CA SER A 133 -25.43 -25.97 16.61
C SER A 133 -26.02 -25.36 17.89
N GLY A 134 -25.19 -24.62 18.64
CA GLY A 134 -25.59 -23.96 19.90
C GLY A 134 -25.71 -24.88 21.12
N PHE A 135 -25.37 -26.17 21.00
CA PHE A 135 -25.32 -27.10 22.13
C PHE A 135 -23.90 -27.23 22.65
N PHE A 136 -23.74 -27.11 23.98
CA PHE A 136 -22.47 -27.32 24.66
C PHE A 136 -22.45 -28.65 25.42
N THR A 137 -21.37 -29.40 25.25
CA THR A 137 -21.13 -30.67 25.95
C THR A 137 -19.71 -30.73 26.49
N PRO A 138 -19.48 -31.16 27.75
CA PRO A 138 -18.14 -31.35 28.27
C PRO A 138 -17.31 -32.27 27.37
N ASP A 139 -16.12 -31.82 26.99
CA ASP A 139 -15.26 -32.54 26.04
C ASP A 139 -13.78 -32.33 26.35
N GLY A 140 -12.95 -33.33 26.08
CA GLY A 140 -11.52 -33.29 26.36
C GLY A 140 -10.71 -32.43 25.39
N GLN A 141 -11.25 -32.13 24.20
CA GLN A 141 -10.64 -31.25 23.20
C GLN A 141 -11.35 -29.89 23.19
N GLY A 142 -12.68 -29.90 23.08
CA GLY A 142 -13.50 -28.69 22.98
C GLY A 142 -13.37 -28.00 21.63
N ASN A 143 -14.02 -26.84 21.50
CA ASN A 143 -13.83 -25.90 20.40
C ASN A 143 -14.26 -24.51 20.83
N ILE A 144 -13.87 -23.51 20.06
CA ILE A 144 -14.41 -22.16 20.17
C ILE A 144 -15.37 -21.89 19.01
N ILE A 145 -16.01 -20.74 19.09
CA ILE A 145 -16.88 -20.16 18.07
C ILE A 145 -16.26 -18.80 17.72
N VAL A 146 -16.22 -18.48 16.42
CA VAL A 146 -15.90 -17.12 15.97
C VAL A 146 -17.10 -16.54 15.23
N GLU A 147 -17.46 -15.31 15.54
CA GLU A 147 -18.52 -14.55 14.88
C GLU A 147 -17.96 -13.27 14.29
N LEU A 148 -18.44 -12.87 13.11
CA LEU A 148 -18.20 -11.53 12.59
C LEU A 148 -19.25 -10.58 13.19
N ILE A 149 -18.79 -9.56 13.91
CA ILE A 149 -19.67 -8.67 14.68
C ILE A 149 -19.87 -7.33 13.98
N ASP A 150 -18.82 -6.81 13.36
CA ASP A 150 -18.85 -5.53 12.65
C ASP A 150 -17.83 -5.51 11.52
N VAL A 151 -18.18 -4.81 10.44
CA VAL A 151 -17.22 -4.40 9.42
C VAL A 151 -17.50 -2.95 9.10
N SER A 152 -16.51 -2.11 9.35
CA SER A 152 -16.60 -0.66 9.18
C SER A 152 -15.37 -0.13 8.46
N GLY A 153 -15.35 1.17 8.22
CA GLY A 153 -14.24 1.87 7.57
C GLY A 153 -14.60 2.47 6.22
N PRO A 154 -13.71 3.32 5.68
CA PRO A 154 -13.98 4.12 4.49
C PRO A 154 -14.38 3.32 3.23
N ALA A 155 -13.87 2.09 3.06
CA ALA A 155 -14.27 1.25 1.94
C ALA A 155 -15.71 0.76 2.08
N VAL A 156 -16.14 0.43 3.30
CA VAL A 156 -17.52 0.01 3.61
C VAL A 156 -18.49 1.17 3.40
N ASP A 157 -18.10 2.38 3.81
CA ASP A 157 -18.89 3.61 3.58
C ASP A 157 -19.11 3.88 2.08
N ALA A 158 -18.14 3.50 1.24
CA ALA A 158 -18.23 3.55 -0.23
C ALA A 158 -19.01 2.37 -0.84
N GLY A 159 -19.56 1.46 -0.04
CA GLY A 159 -20.35 0.31 -0.48
C GLY A 159 -19.59 -1.01 -0.55
N GLY A 160 -18.31 -1.03 -0.12
CA GLY A 160 -17.48 -2.21 -0.03
C GLY A 160 -18.06 -3.30 0.86
N LYS A 161 -17.85 -4.55 0.45
CA LYS A 161 -18.28 -5.76 1.14
C LYS A 161 -17.06 -6.57 1.56
N PHE A 162 -17.23 -7.33 2.63
CA PHE A 162 -16.27 -8.26 3.18
C PHE A 162 -16.94 -9.62 3.32
N ALA A 163 -16.27 -10.67 2.90
CA ALA A 163 -16.75 -12.02 3.08
C ALA A 163 -15.59 -13.01 3.31
N MET A 164 -15.91 -14.10 4.01
CA MET A 164 -15.03 -15.25 4.17
C MET A 164 -15.79 -16.54 3.84
N TRP A 165 -15.20 -17.39 3.01
CA TRP A 165 -15.83 -18.65 2.60
C TRP A 165 -14.83 -19.77 2.33
N GLU A 166 -15.33 -21.00 2.44
CA GLU A 166 -14.62 -22.21 2.03
C GLU A 166 -15.09 -22.68 0.65
N SER A 167 -14.16 -23.06 -0.23
CA SER A 167 -14.47 -23.76 -1.47
C SER A 167 -14.49 -25.28 -1.23
N LYS A 168 -15.62 -25.94 -1.52
CA LYS A 168 -15.79 -27.38 -1.25
C LYS A 168 -15.21 -28.25 -2.36
N SER A 169 -14.63 -29.39 -1.97
CA SER A 169 -13.97 -30.35 -2.88
C SER A 169 -14.86 -30.95 -3.98
N LEU A 170 -16.18 -30.95 -3.82
CA LEU A 170 -17.16 -31.44 -4.82
C LEU A 170 -17.80 -30.32 -5.64
N GLY A 171 -17.28 -29.10 -5.54
CA GLY A 171 -17.90 -27.88 -6.06
C GLY A 171 -18.89 -27.27 -5.06
N GLY A 172 -19.00 -25.94 -5.09
CA GLY A 172 -19.81 -25.15 -4.16
C GLY A 172 -18.98 -24.37 -3.14
N VAL A 173 -19.64 -23.45 -2.45
CA VAL A 173 -19.03 -22.57 -1.43
C VAL A 173 -19.79 -22.66 -0.12
N GLU A 174 -19.09 -22.56 1.00
CA GLU A 174 -19.67 -22.35 2.34
C GLU A 174 -19.32 -20.95 2.80
N MET A 175 -20.32 -20.07 2.88
CA MET A 175 -20.14 -18.75 3.47
C MET A 175 -20.07 -18.89 4.98
N HIS A 176 -19.04 -18.32 5.59
CA HIS A 176 -18.93 -18.20 7.04
C HIS A 176 -19.21 -16.77 7.48
N PHE A 177 -18.73 -15.78 6.72
CA PHE A 177 -18.98 -14.36 6.95
C PHE A 177 -19.38 -13.71 5.63
N ASN A 178 -20.42 -12.87 5.62
CA ASN A 178 -20.83 -12.13 4.43
C ASN A 178 -21.53 -10.82 4.80
N THR A 179 -20.92 -9.67 4.50
CA THR A 179 -21.58 -8.38 4.74
C THR A 179 -22.58 -7.99 3.63
N ALA A 180 -22.67 -8.76 2.54
CA ALA A 180 -23.54 -8.45 1.41
C ALA A 180 -25.04 -8.72 1.68
N ASP A 181 -25.36 -9.72 2.51
CA ASP A 181 -26.72 -10.06 2.95
C ASP A 181 -27.08 -9.49 4.33
N GLY A 182 -26.14 -8.75 4.94
CA GLY A 182 -26.28 -8.10 6.23
C GLY A 182 -25.87 -9.02 7.39
N LEU A 183 -25.34 -8.44 8.46
CA LEU A 183 -24.80 -9.22 9.57
C LEU A 183 -25.91 -9.82 10.45
N ASP A 184 -25.89 -11.14 10.62
CA ASP A 184 -26.80 -11.88 11.48
C ASP A 184 -26.13 -13.06 12.21
N ALA A 185 -26.91 -13.98 12.78
CA ALA A 185 -26.39 -15.12 13.55
C ALA A 185 -25.71 -16.20 12.69
N ASN A 186 -25.82 -16.11 11.35
CA ASN A 186 -25.17 -17.01 10.40
C ASN A 186 -23.74 -16.57 10.07
N ASP A 187 -23.34 -15.34 10.40
CA ASP A 187 -21.98 -14.82 10.24
C ASP A 187 -21.03 -15.40 11.31
N ARG A 188 -20.80 -16.71 11.18
CA ARG A 188 -20.24 -17.54 12.24
C ARG A 188 -19.45 -18.71 11.68
N LEU A 189 -18.25 -18.88 12.23
CA LEU A 189 -17.44 -20.08 12.08
C LEU A 189 -17.60 -20.95 13.33
N GLU A 190 -18.34 -22.05 13.19
CA GLU A 190 -18.46 -23.10 14.21
C GLU A 190 -18.47 -24.50 13.58
N PRO A 191 -17.69 -25.45 14.14
CA PRO A 191 -16.72 -25.27 15.21
C PRO A 191 -15.41 -24.66 14.70
N VAL A 192 -14.68 -23.95 15.56
CA VAL A 192 -13.24 -23.75 15.40
C VAL A 192 -12.54 -24.69 16.38
N PRO A 193 -12.04 -25.86 15.93
CA PRO A 193 -11.35 -26.82 16.78
C PRO A 193 -10.20 -26.20 17.58
N ILE A 194 -9.85 -26.83 18.70
CA ILE A 194 -8.62 -26.48 19.41
C ILE A 194 -7.42 -27.13 18.71
N GLY A 195 -6.38 -26.34 18.42
CA GLY A 195 -5.28 -26.76 17.55
C GLY A 195 -5.59 -26.56 16.07
N GLU A 196 -6.60 -25.76 15.73
CA GLU A 196 -6.98 -25.48 14.35
C GLU A 196 -5.85 -24.75 13.63
N HIS A 197 -5.66 -25.12 12.37
CA HIS A 197 -4.83 -24.43 11.40
C HIS A 197 -5.50 -24.61 10.03
N ALA A 198 -6.32 -23.63 9.64
CA ALA A 198 -7.13 -23.72 8.43
C ALA A 198 -7.20 -22.38 7.70
N HIS A 199 -7.39 -22.47 6.40
CA HIS A 199 -7.32 -21.34 5.48
C HIS A 199 -8.61 -21.22 4.70
N TYR A 200 -8.97 -19.99 4.37
CA TYR A 200 -10.24 -19.63 3.76
C TYR A 200 -10.01 -18.62 2.64
N ASN A 201 -11.04 -18.44 1.82
CA ASN A 201 -11.07 -17.35 0.86
C ASN A 201 -11.59 -16.11 1.57
N TYR A 202 -10.96 -14.96 1.34
CA TYR A 202 -11.45 -13.66 1.80
C TYR A 202 -11.70 -12.77 0.60
N GLY A 203 -12.88 -12.15 0.53
CA GLY A 203 -13.27 -11.28 -0.58
C GLY A 203 -13.54 -9.86 -0.10
N LEU A 204 -12.93 -8.89 -0.76
CA LEU A 204 -13.19 -7.46 -0.59
C LEU A 204 -13.62 -6.87 -1.93
N THR A 205 -14.58 -5.94 -1.96
CA THR A 205 -15.23 -5.53 -3.22
C THR A 205 -15.03 -4.06 -3.59
N GLN A 206 -14.31 -3.31 -2.78
CA GLN A 206 -13.95 -1.91 -3.05
C GLN A 206 -12.54 -1.59 -2.54
N PRO A 207 -11.79 -0.69 -3.21
CA PRO A 207 -10.61 -0.05 -2.65
C PRO A 207 -10.89 0.69 -1.33
N GLY A 208 -9.87 0.77 -0.47
CA GLY A 208 -9.90 1.43 0.82
C GLY A 208 -9.70 0.49 2.01
N ASN A 209 -9.89 1.03 3.21
CA ASN A 209 -9.64 0.32 4.46
C ASN A 209 -10.93 -0.28 5.06
N TYR A 210 -10.78 -1.46 5.64
CA TYR A 210 -11.80 -2.22 6.34
C TYR A 210 -11.32 -2.53 7.75
N GLU A 211 -12.15 -2.22 8.74
CA GLU A 211 -11.99 -2.60 10.13
C GLU A 211 -12.95 -3.75 10.43
N VAL A 212 -12.41 -4.96 10.58
CA VAL A 212 -13.19 -6.19 10.70
C VAL A 212 -13.13 -6.68 12.15
N THR A 213 -14.27 -6.62 12.85
CA THR A 213 -14.34 -6.99 14.27
C THR A 213 -14.92 -8.38 14.43
N PHE A 214 -14.12 -9.29 14.98
CA PHE A 214 -14.52 -10.65 15.33
C PHE A 214 -14.79 -10.78 16.83
N ARG A 215 -15.70 -11.70 17.20
CA ARG A 215 -15.87 -12.19 18.56
C ARG A 215 -15.46 -13.65 18.63
N ALA A 216 -14.50 -13.98 19.48
CA ALA A 216 -14.27 -15.36 19.88
C ALA A 216 -15.07 -15.66 21.15
N SER A 217 -15.68 -16.84 21.22
CA SER A 217 -16.44 -17.27 22.39
C SER A 217 -16.37 -18.78 22.64
N GLY A 218 -16.66 -19.17 23.87
CA GLY A 218 -16.74 -20.56 24.27
C GLY A 218 -17.35 -20.73 25.66
N ARG A 219 -17.77 -21.95 26.00
CA ARG A 219 -18.21 -22.31 27.35
C ARG A 219 -17.13 -23.09 28.06
N LEU A 220 -16.75 -22.67 29.27
CA LEU A 220 -15.72 -23.36 30.03
C LEU A 220 -16.17 -24.76 30.46
N ASN A 221 -15.27 -25.73 30.39
CA ASN A 221 -15.51 -27.07 30.90
C ASN A 221 -15.75 -27.05 32.41
N PRO A 222 -16.58 -27.96 32.96
CA PRO A 222 -16.88 -28.00 34.40
C PRO A 222 -15.67 -28.13 35.33
N GLY A 223 -14.53 -28.63 34.81
CA GLY A 223 -13.28 -28.77 35.55
C GLY A 223 -12.43 -27.48 35.65
N GLN A 224 -12.81 -26.41 34.96
CA GLN A 224 -12.14 -25.10 35.04
C GLN A 224 -12.61 -24.33 36.28
N SER A 225 -11.83 -23.33 36.73
CA SER A 225 -12.16 -22.50 37.89
C SER A 225 -13.53 -21.81 37.78
N ASP A 226 -13.93 -21.41 36.57
CA ASP A 226 -15.21 -20.81 36.23
C ASP A 226 -16.09 -21.76 35.38
N GLY A 227 -16.00 -23.07 35.65
CA GLY A 227 -16.63 -24.11 34.84
C GLY A 227 -18.12 -23.92 34.59
N GLY A 228 -18.53 -24.07 33.34
CA GLY A 228 -19.91 -23.89 32.88
C GLY A 228 -20.29 -22.45 32.53
N GLN A 229 -19.44 -21.46 32.80
CA GLN A 229 -19.65 -20.09 32.34
C GLN A 229 -19.35 -19.94 30.85
N ASP A 230 -20.13 -19.10 30.17
CA ASP A 230 -19.80 -18.60 28.84
C ASP A 230 -18.78 -17.47 28.97
N THR A 231 -17.85 -17.40 28.03
CA THR A 231 -16.86 -16.33 27.94
C THR A 231 -16.64 -15.93 26.50
N SER A 232 -16.34 -14.65 26.29
CA SER A 232 -16.06 -14.10 24.97
C SER A 232 -15.20 -12.85 25.05
N SER A 233 -14.55 -12.52 23.94
CA SER A 233 -13.91 -11.23 23.74
C SER A 233 -13.91 -10.87 22.26
N THR A 234 -13.67 -9.60 21.95
CA THR A 234 -13.66 -9.06 20.59
C THR A 234 -12.32 -8.44 20.24
N ALA A 235 -11.92 -8.54 18.99
CA ALA A 235 -10.78 -7.80 18.43
C ALA A 235 -11.08 -7.35 17.00
N THR A 236 -10.50 -6.20 16.64
CA THR A 236 -10.60 -5.62 15.30
C THR A 236 -9.31 -5.87 14.54
N PHE A 237 -9.43 -6.30 13.30
CA PHE A 237 -8.35 -6.56 12.36
C PHE A 237 -8.50 -5.62 11.16
N HIS A 238 -7.37 -5.18 10.61
CA HIS A 238 -7.36 -4.21 9.52
C HIS A 238 -7.04 -4.89 8.19
N PHE A 239 -7.89 -4.64 7.19
CA PHE A 239 -7.64 -5.02 5.80
C PHE A 239 -7.62 -3.77 4.93
N ALA A 240 -6.82 -3.79 3.88
CA ALA A 240 -6.78 -2.70 2.90
C ALA A 240 -6.76 -3.24 1.48
N VAL A 241 -7.48 -2.55 0.60
CA VAL A 241 -7.40 -2.74 -0.85
C VAL A 241 -6.81 -1.45 -1.45
N PRO A 242 -5.63 -1.49 -2.08
CA PRO A 242 -5.04 -0.31 -2.69
C PRO A 242 -5.89 0.27 -3.82
N PHE A 243 -5.97 1.60 -3.88
CA PHE A 243 -6.54 2.31 -5.03
C PHE A 243 -5.60 2.25 -6.23
N SER A 244 -6.16 2.48 -7.43
CA SER A 244 -5.46 2.33 -8.70
C SER A 244 -4.22 3.21 -8.84
N SER A 245 -4.13 4.36 -8.15
CA SER A 245 -3.12 5.40 -8.41
C SER A 245 -3.13 5.89 -9.86
N VAL A 246 -4.29 5.88 -10.52
CA VAL A 246 -4.46 6.33 -11.91
C VAL A 246 -5.66 7.27 -11.99
N ALA A 247 -5.46 8.44 -12.60
CA ALA A 247 -6.57 9.28 -13.07
C ALA A 247 -6.61 9.22 -14.59
N LYS A 248 -7.78 8.95 -15.19
CA LYS A 248 -7.94 8.87 -16.65
C LYS A 248 -8.80 10.01 -17.19
N GLY A 249 -8.31 10.64 -18.25
CA GLY A 249 -9.05 11.64 -19.03
C GLY A 249 -9.21 13.00 -18.34
N GLU A 250 -9.58 13.04 -17.06
CA GLU A 250 -9.77 14.28 -16.31
C GLU A 250 -9.58 14.12 -14.79
N ALA A 251 -9.19 15.20 -14.13
CA ALA A 251 -9.15 15.29 -12.67
C ALA A 251 -9.31 16.74 -12.16
N GLN A 252 -9.77 16.85 -10.93
CA GLN A 252 -9.67 18.10 -10.17
C GLN A 252 -8.27 18.21 -9.55
N LEU A 253 -7.70 19.40 -9.60
CA LEU A 253 -6.42 19.72 -8.97
C LEU A 253 -6.66 20.74 -7.84
N ARG A 254 -6.56 20.27 -6.60
CA ARG A 254 -6.68 21.09 -5.39
C ARG A 254 -5.31 21.67 -5.05
N LEU A 255 -5.21 22.98 -4.89
CA LEU A 255 -3.94 23.70 -4.83
C LEU A 255 -3.70 24.37 -3.48
N ALA A 256 -2.46 24.38 -3.01
CA ALA A 256 -2.02 25.15 -1.84
C ALA A 256 -1.07 26.31 -2.23
N LEU A 257 -1.03 27.35 -1.38
CA LEU A 257 -0.06 28.46 -1.45
C LEU A 257 0.92 28.49 -0.27
N THR A 258 0.89 27.47 0.59
CA THR A 258 1.80 27.37 1.74
C THR A 258 2.63 26.10 1.65
N GLU A 259 3.78 26.11 2.30
CA GLU A 259 4.62 24.91 2.49
C GLU A 259 4.04 23.93 3.54
N ALA A 260 2.81 24.16 4.03
CA ALA A 260 2.13 23.19 4.86
C ALA A 260 1.86 21.91 4.07
N ALA A 261 1.59 20.82 4.79
CA ALA A 261 1.68 19.50 4.23
C ALA A 261 0.62 19.25 3.12
N GLY A 262 1.10 19.10 1.88
CA GLY A 262 0.29 18.96 0.66
C GLY A 262 0.36 20.21 -0.24
N THR A 263 1.27 20.21 -1.21
CA THR A 263 1.44 21.32 -2.18
C THR A 263 0.31 21.37 -3.22
N ALA A 264 -0.21 20.18 -3.57
CA ALA A 264 -1.40 19.96 -4.37
C ALA A 264 -1.99 18.58 -4.04
N ALA A 265 -3.26 18.36 -4.42
CA ALA A 265 -3.91 17.07 -4.41
C ALA A 265 -4.69 16.86 -5.72
N ILE A 266 -4.69 15.63 -6.21
CA ILE A 266 -5.37 15.22 -7.44
C ILE A 266 -6.57 14.39 -7.02
N HIS A 267 -7.76 14.80 -7.45
CA HIS A 267 -9.00 14.07 -7.24
C HIS A 267 -9.55 13.63 -8.60
N PRO A 268 -9.39 12.35 -9.00
CA PRO A 268 -9.94 11.85 -10.25
C PRO A 268 -11.46 11.97 -10.29
N THR A 269 -12.04 12.22 -11.47
CA THR A 269 -13.49 12.33 -11.58
C THR A 269 -14.18 11.01 -11.23
N GLY A 270 -15.11 11.05 -10.28
CA GLY A 270 -15.96 9.91 -9.94
C GLY A 270 -15.35 8.91 -8.98
N GLU A 271 -14.14 9.17 -8.49
CA GLU A 271 -13.51 8.37 -7.44
C GLU A 271 -13.73 8.99 -6.06
N SER A 272 -13.61 8.19 -5.00
CA SER A 272 -13.73 8.62 -3.59
C SER A 272 -12.38 8.83 -2.92
N VAL A 273 -11.36 9.22 -3.70
CA VAL A 273 -9.97 9.29 -3.27
C VAL A 273 -9.26 10.50 -3.86
N GLU A 274 -8.36 11.10 -3.07
CA GLU A 274 -7.40 12.07 -3.55
C GLU A 274 -5.96 11.61 -3.32
N TYR A 275 -5.08 12.01 -4.24
CA TYR A 275 -3.69 11.58 -4.28
C TYR A 275 -2.75 12.78 -4.20
N ALA A 276 -1.60 12.58 -3.55
CA ALA A 276 -0.45 13.44 -3.74
C ALA A 276 0.09 13.28 -5.18
N PRO A 277 0.66 14.35 -5.78
CA PRO A 277 1.21 14.32 -7.13
C PRO A 277 2.18 13.16 -7.44
N GLY A 278 2.99 12.73 -6.45
CA GLY A 278 3.95 11.63 -6.61
C GLY A 278 3.38 10.22 -6.46
N GLN A 279 2.07 10.08 -6.23
CA GLN A 279 1.41 8.77 -6.00
C GLN A 279 0.20 8.54 -6.90
N VAL A 280 0.10 9.31 -7.98
CA VAL A 280 -0.89 9.15 -9.04
C VAL A 280 -0.25 9.45 -10.39
N VAL A 281 -0.64 8.67 -11.39
CA VAL A 281 -0.31 8.94 -12.79
C VAL A 281 -1.55 9.42 -13.54
N LEU A 282 -1.37 10.40 -14.42
CA LEU A 282 -2.45 11.02 -15.21
C LEU A 282 -2.43 10.46 -16.64
N VAL A 283 -3.35 9.55 -16.94
CA VAL A 283 -3.46 8.91 -18.26
C VAL A 283 -4.34 9.75 -19.17
N THR A 284 -3.78 10.20 -20.30
CA THR A 284 -4.52 10.99 -21.29
C THR A 284 -5.49 10.11 -22.06
N GLU A 285 -6.55 10.71 -22.60
CA GLU A 285 -7.48 10.04 -23.51
C GLU A 285 -7.70 10.85 -24.78
N ALA A 286 -8.30 10.20 -25.79
CA ALA A 286 -8.73 10.89 -27.00
C ALA A 286 -9.98 11.72 -26.70
N GLN A 287 -9.87 13.04 -26.74
CA GLN A 287 -10.97 13.96 -26.40
C GLN A 287 -11.17 15.02 -27.47
N GLU A 288 -12.43 15.40 -27.72
CA GLU A 288 -12.75 16.53 -28.58
C GLU A 288 -12.57 17.83 -27.78
N VAL A 289 -11.53 18.61 -28.11
CA VAL A 289 -11.19 19.86 -27.45
C VAL A 289 -11.26 20.99 -28.48
N VAL A 290 -12.15 21.96 -28.27
CA VAL A 290 -12.46 23.05 -29.22
C VAL A 290 -12.81 22.50 -30.61
N SER A 291 -13.68 21.49 -30.62
CA SER A 291 -14.12 20.77 -31.83
C SER A 291 -13.02 20.09 -32.64
N ILE A 292 -11.87 19.81 -32.03
CA ILE A 292 -10.78 19.04 -32.64
C ILE A 292 -10.50 17.83 -31.77
N LEU A 293 -10.53 16.63 -32.37
CA LEU A 293 -10.12 15.41 -31.69
C LEU A 293 -8.62 15.46 -31.39
N ARG A 294 -8.28 15.51 -30.10
CA ARG A 294 -6.93 15.44 -29.56
C ARG A 294 -6.69 14.02 -29.06
N PRO A 295 -5.69 13.29 -29.57
CA PRO A 295 -5.47 11.90 -29.18
C PRO A 295 -4.97 11.76 -27.73
N TYR A 296 -4.24 12.76 -27.24
CA TYR A 296 -3.61 12.76 -25.90
C TYR A 296 -4.00 14.02 -25.16
N ALA A 297 -5.23 14.07 -24.67
CA ALA A 297 -5.74 15.18 -23.87
C ALA A 297 -6.05 14.72 -22.44
N PHE A 298 -5.80 15.63 -21.49
CA PHE A 298 -6.19 15.48 -20.09
C PHE A 298 -6.86 16.76 -19.59
N GLY A 299 -8.09 16.66 -19.11
CA GLY A 299 -8.84 17.74 -18.48
C GLY A 299 -8.36 17.99 -17.05
N ILE A 300 -8.08 19.24 -16.70
CA ILE A 300 -7.65 19.61 -15.35
C ILE A 300 -8.49 20.77 -14.85
N ASP A 301 -9.09 20.62 -13.67
CA ASP A 301 -9.78 21.70 -12.97
C ASP A 301 -8.98 22.18 -11.76
N PRO A 302 -8.11 23.20 -11.93
CA PRO A 302 -7.35 23.80 -10.83
C PRO A 302 -8.15 24.79 -9.99
N THR A 303 -9.44 25.00 -10.30
CA THR A 303 -10.31 25.95 -9.60
C THR A 303 -11.18 25.29 -8.55
N ALA A 304 -11.06 23.97 -8.37
CA ALA A 304 -11.74 23.22 -7.33
C ALA A 304 -11.31 23.70 -5.94
N THR A 305 -12.13 24.56 -5.32
CA THR A 305 -11.95 25.04 -3.94
C THR A 305 -12.87 24.31 -2.96
N THR A 306 -13.27 23.07 -3.26
CA THR A 306 -14.19 22.32 -2.41
C THR A 306 -13.55 22.07 -1.04
N SER A 307 -14.22 22.49 0.02
CA SER A 307 -13.79 22.21 1.40
C SER A 307 -14.10 20.77 1.84
N THR A 308 -14.72 19.97 0.97
CA THR A 308 -15.04 18.56 1.21
C THR A 308 -13.81 17.72 0.94
N VAL A 309 -13.28 17.13 2.00
CA VAL A 309 -12.16 16.19 1.96
C VAL A 309 -12.73 14.85 1.51
N GLU A 310 -12.06 14.18 0.58
CA GLU A 310 -12.46 12.82 0.21
C GLU A 310 -12.22 11.85 1.38
N SER A 311 -12.99 10.75 1.41
CA SER A 311 -12.86 9.75 2.47
C SER A 311 -11.50 9.03 2.45
N HIS A 312 -10.82 9.03 1.30
CA HIS A 312 -9.51 8.41 1.12
C HIS A 312 -8.48 9.42 0.63
N ARG A 313 -7.29 9.37 1.24
CA ARG A 313 -6.14 10.21 0.90
C ARG A 313 -4.88 9.37 0.86
N ILE A 314 -4.16 9.47 -0.27
CA ILE A 314 -2.90 8.75 -0.52
C ILE A 314 -1.80 9.79 -0.71
N GLY A 315 -0.69 9.64 0.01
CA GLY A 315 0.43 10.58 0.02
C GLY A 315 0.17 11.94 0.68
N LEU A 316 -1.04 12.18 1.18
CA LEU A 316 -1.46 13.47 1.73
C LEU A 316 -1.71 13.35 3.23
N PRO A 317 -0.91 14.01 4.09
CA PRO A 317 -1.05 13.85 5.53
C PRO A 317 -2.27 14.59 6.09
N GLY A 318 -2.81 14.04 7.19
CA GLY A 318 -3.99 14.57 7.87
C GLY A 318 -5.27 14.44 7.06
N LEU A 319 -6.36 15.00 7.58
CA LEU A 319 -7.66 15.09 6.90
C LEU A 319 -8.05 16.53 6.59
N ASP A 320 -7.14 17.49 6.72
CA ASP A 320 -7.42 18.87 6.36
C ASP A 320 -7.34 19.04 4.84
N PRO A 321 -8.26 19.79 4.21
CA PRO A 321 -8.17 20.10 2.79
C PRO A 321 -6.85 20.78 2.46
N VAL A 322 -6.32 20.49 1.27
CA VAL A 322 -5.27 21.31 0.67
C VAL A 322 -5.84 22.73 0.50
N ALA A 323 -5.33 23.68 1.29
CA ALA A 323 -5.97 24.97 1.47
C ALA A 323 -5.05 26.16 1.17
N PHE A 324 -5.70 27.27 0.82
CA PHE A 324 -5.09 28.58 0.66
C PHE A 324 -4.77 29.20 2.01
N THR A 325 -3.70 29.99 2.07
CA THR A 325 -3.48 30.88 3.21
C THR A 325 -4.70 31.76 3.40
N SER A 326 -5.19 31.87 4.64
CA SER A 326 -6.32 32.75 4.96
C SER A 326 -6.10 34.16 4.40
N GLY A 327 -7.08 34.64 3.62
CA GLY A 327 -7.03 35.96 2.98
C GLY A 327 -6.52 35.96 1.53
N THR A 328 -6.01 34.83 1.03
CA THR A 328 -5.60 34.67 -0.37
C THR A 328 -6.69 34.00 -1.21
N THR A 329 -6.75 34.32 -2.50
CA THR A 329 -7.65 33.69 -3.49
C THR A 329 -6.85 33.16 -4.68
N LEU A 330 -7.41 32.21 -5.44
CA LEU A 330 -6.82 31.81 -6.72
C LEU A 330 -6.73 32.98 -7.71
N ALA A 331 -5.65 33.03 -8.48
CA ALA A 331 -5.56 33.92 -9.63
C ALA A 331 -6.50 33.46 -10.75
N THR A 332 -6.83 34.35 -11.69
CA THR A 332 -7.66 34.02 -12.87
C THR A 332 -7.03 32.91 -13.71
N ASN A 333 -5.70 32.86 -13.77
CA ASN A 333 -4.93 31.74 -14.30
C ASN A 333 -4.18 31.10 -13.13
N PRO A 334 -4.75 30.09 -12.45
CA PRO A 334 -4.27 29.60 -11.16
C PRO A 334 -3.04 28.70 -11.25
N LEU A 335 -2.56 28.39 -12.46
CA LEU A 335 -1.43 27.50 -12.71
C LEU A 335 -0.39 28.17 -13.60
N GLU A 336 0.87 28.06 -13.18
CA GLU A 336 2.05 28.33 -14.00
C GLU A 336 2.76 27.02 -14.32
N ILE A 337 3.08 26.80 -15.60
CA ILE A 337 3.94 25.68 -16.03
C ILE A 337 5.38 26.20 -16.02
N LEU A 338 6.22 25.55 -15.23
CA LEU A 338 7.63 25.90 -15.05
C LEU A 338 8.54 25.09 -15.97
N GLN A 339 8.20 23.82 -16.17
CA GLN A 339 8.99 22.91 -16.99
C GLN A 339 8.10 21.80 -17.57
N VAL A 340 8.44 21.34 -18.77
CA VAL A 340 7.87 20.15 -19.40
C VAL A 340 9.05 19.31 -19.90
N ILE A 341 9.12 18.06 -19.44
CA ILE A 341 10.05 17.04 -19.93
C ILE A 341 9.20 15.93 -20.53
N GLY A 342 9.47 15.57 -21.77
CA GLY A 342 8.77 14.50 -22.49
C GLY A 342 9.02 14.59 -24.01
N PRO A 343 8.56 13.61 -24.79
CA PRO A 343 8.99 13.46 -26.18
C PRO A 343 8.36 14.44 -27.17
N GLY A 344 7.46 15.31 -26.72
CA GLY A 344 6.76 16.26 -27.58
C GLY A 344 6.41 17.55 -26.86
N ASN A 345 5.53 18.34 -27.45
CA ASN A 345 5.07 19.60 -26.88
C ASN A 345 3.81 19.40 -26.02
N LEU A 346 3.71 20.16 -24.94
CA LEU A 346 2.48 20.38 -24.18
C LEU A 346 1.83 21.69 -24.63
N GLU A 347 0.59 21.62 -25.08
CA GLU A 347 -0.30 22.77 -25.31
C GLU A 347 -1.35 22.85 -24.20
N THR A 348 -1.58 24.03 -23.64
CA THR A 348 -2.72 24.28 -22.75
C THR A 348 -3.86 24.91 -23.55
N VAL A 349 -4.99 24.23 -23.61
CA VAL A 349 -6.17 24.68 -24.37
C VAL A 349 -7.32 24.92 -23.40
N MET A 350 -8.03 26.04 -23.56
CA MET A 350 -9.29 26.29 -22.86
C MET A 350 -10.45 25.91 -23.77
N ASP A 351 -11.36 25.09 -23.25
CA ASP A 351 -12.65 24.80 -23.88
C ASP A 351 -13.78 25.08 -22.89
N GLY A 352 -14.50 26.18 -23.13
CA GLY A 352 -15.39 26.76 -22.12
C GLY A 352 -14.64 27.13 -20.83
N ASN A 353 -15.03 26.52 -19.71
CA ASN A 353 -14.39 26.70 -18.41
C ASN A 353 -13.36 25.61 -18.09
N ALA A 354 -13.31 24.54 -18.89
CA ALA A 354 -12.37 23.45 -18.68
C ALA A 354 -11.02 23.78 -19.30
N ARG A 355 -9.95 23.42 -18.59
CA ARG A 355 -8.57 23.51 -19.07
C ARG A 355 -8.11 22.13 -19.48
N TYR A 356 -7.50 22.03 -20.64
CA TYR A 356 -6.94 20.77 -21.15
C TYR A 356 -5.43 20.91 -21.34
N PHE A 357 -4.71 19.88 -20.91
CA PHE A 357 -3.33 19.65 -21.30
C PHE A 357 -3.34 18.69 -22.49
N VAL A 358 -2.77 19.12 -23.60
CA VAL A 358 -2.76 18.38 -24.87
C VAL A 358 -1.31 18.10 -25.25
N PHE A 359 -0.98 16.82 -25.39
CA PHE A 359 0.37 16.37 -25.71
C PHE A 359 0.46 16.03 -27.21
N SER A 360 1.55 16.45 -27.86
CA SER A 360 1.70 16.25 -29.30
C SER A 360 2.16 14.85 -29.70
N GLU A 361 2.76 14.09 -28.77
CA GLU A 361 3.29 12.76 -28.99
C GLU A 361 2.89 11.81 -27.86
N SER A 362 2.96 10.51 -28.13
CA SER A 362 2.81 9.50 -27.08
C SER A 362 4.10 9.39 -26.26
N GLY A 363 3.98 9.11 -24.97
CA GLY A 363 5.08 8.92 -24.05
C GLY A 363 4.77 9.42 -22.65
N ILE A 364 5.80 9.46 -21.83
CA ILE A 364 5.79 9.91 -20.44
C ILE A 364 6.18 11.39 -20.42
N TYR A 365 5.39 12.20 -19.72
CA TYR A 365 5.65 13.62 -19.52
C TYR A 365 5.73 13.94 -18.03
N ARG A 366 6.83 14.57 -17.61
CA ARG A 366 6.94 15.23 -16.30
C ARG A 366 6.66 16.72 -16.51
N VAL A 367 5.62 17.22 -15.85
CA VAL A 367 5.20 18.63 -15.93
C VAL A 367 5.38 19.26 -14.56
N LYS A 368 6.33 20.18 -14.43
CA LYS A 368 6.55 20.93 -13.19
C LYS A 368 5.70 22.19 -13.20
N LEU A 369 4.92 22.38 -12.14
CA LEU A 369 3.96 23.48 -12.00
C LEU A 369 4.11 24.17 -10.66
N ARG A 370 3.48 25.34 -10.54
CA ARG A 370 3.15 25.95 -9.25
C ARG A 370 1.80 26.64 -9.29
N ALA A 371 1.17 26.73 -8.13
CA ALA A 371 -0.07 27.47 -7.95
C ALA A 371 0.18 28.99 -7.95
N ILE A 372 -0.76 29.74 -8.53
CA ILE A 372 -0.77 31.21 -8.50
C ILE A 372 -2.02 31.70 -7.74
N GLY A 373 -1.78 32.48 -6.71
CA GLY A 373 -2.82 33.17 -5.94
C GLY A 373 -2.66 34.69 -5.92
N MET A 374 -3.63 35.32 -5.27
CA MET A 374 -3.72 36.76 -5.08
C MET A 374 -3.95 37.08 -3.59
N ASP A 375 -3.11 37.93 -3.02
CA ASP A 375 -3.34 38.62 -1.75
C ASP A 375 -3.65 40.09 -2.06
N GLY A 376 -4.95 40.42 -2.12
CA GLY A 376 -5.42 41.69 -2.66
C GLY A 376 -4.99 41.86 -4.13
N THR A 377 -4.00 42.72 -4.37
CA THR A 377 -3.42 42.95 -5.71
C THR A 377 -2.07 42.29 -5.92
N ASN A 378 -1.50 41.67 -4.89
CA ASN A 378 -0.17 41.05 -4.96
C ASN A 378 -0.30 39.60 -5.39
N THR A 379 0.53 39.18 -6.33
CA THR A 379 0.63 37.77 -6.71
C THR A 379 1.42 37.01 -5.65
N VAL A 380 0.90 35.85 -5.24
CA VAL A 380 1.54 34.90 -4.33
C VAL A 380 1.70 33.58 -5.07
N TYR A 381 2.86 32.95 -4.92
CA TYR A 381 3.16 31.67 -5.53
C TYR A 381 3.15 30.58 -4.49
N GLY A 382 2.53 29.45 -4.82
CA GLY A 382 2.68 28.23 -4.04
C GLY A 382 4.02 27.53 -4.29
N PRO A 383 4.31 26.50 -3.50
CA PRO A 383 5.45 25.62 -3.76
C PRO A 383 5.31 24.91 -5.11
N ASP A 384 6.45 24.56 -5.70
CA ASP A 384 6.51 23.79 -6.93
C ASP A 384 6.08 22.33 -6.68
N PHE A 385 5.43 21.71 -7.66
CA PHE A 385 5.12 20.28 -7.68
C PHE A 385 5.20 19.73 -9.10
N GLU A 386 5.34 18.42 -9.24
CA GLU A 386 5.43 17.74 -10.52
C GLU A 386 4.21 16.83 -10.70
N LEU A 387 3.64 16.82 -11.91
CA LEU A 387 2.64 15.86 -12.34
C LEU A 387 3.23 14.97 -13.44
N VAL A 388 2.96 13.68 -13.35
CA VAL A 388 3.33 12.69 -14.36
C VAL A 388 2.13 12.38 -15.24
N PHE A 389 2.29 12.59 -16.55
CA PHE A 389 1.28 12.24 -17.54
C PHE A 389 1.75 11.10 -18.44
N LEU A 390 0.83 10.20 -18.78
CA LEU A 390 1.01 9.15 -19.76
C LEU A 390 0.16 9.46 -21.00
N ALA A 391 0.84 9.92 -22.05
CA ALA A 391 0.24 10.19 -23.34
C ALA A 391 0.21 8.92 -24.19
N GLY A 392 -0.96 8.34 -24.42
CA GLY A 392 -1.09 7.11 -25.22
C GLY A 392 -0.43 5.86 -24.61
N LEU A 393 -0.13 5.89 -23.32
CA LEU A 393 0.36 4.76 -22.53
C LEU A 393 -0.61 4.49 -21.37
N GLU A 394 -0.66 3.25 -20.92
CA GLU A 394 -1.37 2.84 -19.71
C GLU A 394 -0.41 2.74 -18.53
N ALA A 395 -0.92 2.69 -17.30
CA ALA A 395 -0.08 2.68 -16.09
C ALA A 395 0.83 1.44 -15.97
N ASP A 396 0.49 0.34 -16.64
CA ASP A 396 1.30 -0.89 -16.74
C ASP A 396 2.31 -0.88 -17.91
N TYR A 397 2.74 0.30 -18.36
CA TYR A 397 3.78 0.46 -19.38
C TYR A 397 5.07 -0.29 -18.99
N GLY A 398 5.66 -0.98 -19.98
CA GLY A 398 6.88 -1.75 -19.75
C GLY A 398 8.15 -0.91 -19.81
N PHE A 399 9.28 -1.53 -19.46
CA PHE A 399 10.61 -0.92 -19.57
C PHE A 399 10.90 -0.40 -20.99
N ALA A 400 10.44 -1.10 -22.03
CA ALA A 400 10.63 -0.69 -23.41
C ALA A 400 9.90 0.60 -23.79
N ASP A 401 8.67 0.79 -23.31
CA ASP A 401 7.89 2.02 -23.56
C ASP A 401 8.47 3.20 -22.78
N TRP A 402 8.96 2.93 -21.56
CA TRP A 402 9.68 3.91 -20.75
C TRP A 402 10.97 4.36 -21.45
N ALA A 403 11.80 3.41 -21.89
CA ALA A 403 13.04 3.67 -22.60
C ALA A 403 12.80 4.49 -23.88
N ASP A 404 11.89 4.05 -24.74
CA ASP A 404 11.55 4.79 -25.98
C ASP A 404 11.10 6.22 -25.69
N SER A 405 10.31 6.43 -24.62
CA SER A 405 9.85 7.77 -24.24
C SER A 405 11.02 8.68 -23.86
N PHE A 406 11.96 8.20 -23.02
CA PHE A 406 13.11 9.00 -22.61
C PHE A 406 14.13 9.19 -23.74
N GLU A 407 14.34 8.18 -24.59
CA GLU A 407 15.18 8.29 -25.78
C GLU A 407 14.67 9.39 -26.72
N ARG A 408 13.36 9.42 -27.00
CA ARG A 408 12.77 10.49 -27.81
C ARG A 408 12.81 11.85 -27.12
N THR A 409 12.60 11.89 -25.81
CA THR A 409 12.69 13.12 -25.00
C THR A 409 14.07 13.78 -25.13
N HIS A 410 15.13 12.97 -25.12
CA HIS A 410 16.51 13.46 -25.14
C HIS A 410 17.20 13.36 -26.50
N GLY A 411 16.50 12.89 -27.53
CA GLY A 411 17.04 12.72 -28.88
C GLY A 411 18.15 11.67 -28.96
N LEU A 412 18.06 10.62 -28.14
CA LEU A 412 18.99 9.49 -28.13
C LEU A 412 18.75 8.58 -29.35
N THR A 413 19.69 7.66 -29.58
CA THR A 413 19.49 6.62 -30.59
C THR A 413 18.47 5.61 -30.04
N PRO A 414 17.47 5.18 -30.83
CA PRO A 414 16.51 4.19 -30.36
C PRO A 414 17.20 2.90 -29.88
N GLY A 415 16.83 2.44 -28.69
CA GLY A 415 17.41 1.27 -28.00
C GLY A 415 18.68 1.56 -27.18
N SER A 416 19.13 2.82 -27.09
CA SER A 416 20.23 3.25 -26.23
C SER A 416 20.06 2.85 -24.75
N LEU A 417 18.82 2.80 -24.25
CA LEU A 417 18.51 2.48 -22.84
C LEU A 417 18.10 1.02 -22.61
N LEU A 418 18.11 0.19 -23.68
CA LEU A 418 17.66 -1.21 -23.63
C LEU A 418 18.81 -2.22 -23.50
N ASP A 419 20.05 -1.75 -23.56
CA ASP A 419 21.21 -2.62 -23.45
C ASP A 419 21.28 -3.23 -22.02
N ASP A 420 21.65 -4.51 -21.91
CA ASP A 420 21.76 -5.19 -20.62
C ASP A 420 22.80 -4.50 -19.73
N GLY A 421 22.36 -4.02 -18.57
CA GLY A 421 23.19 -3.24 -17.65
C GLY A 421 23.53 -1.83 -18.16
N SER A 422 22.69 -1.25 -19.03
CA SER A 422 22.82 0.15 -19.42
C SER A 422 22.77 1.07 -18.21
N ASP A 423 23.59 2.11 -18.29
CA ASP A 423 23.76 3.24 -17.38
C ASP A 423 24.17 4.37 -18.32
N TRP A 424 23.18 4.92 -19.02
CA TRP A 424 23.43 5.73 -20.20
C TRP A 424 24.09 7.08 -19.85
N ASP A 425 23.70 7.67 -18.73
CA ASP A 425 24.24 8.93 -18.25
C ASP A 425 25.57 8.80 -17.47
N GLY A 426 25.92 7.57 -17.08
CA GLY A 426 27.19 7.20 -16.45
C GLY A 426 27.29 7.59 -14.98
N ASP A 427 26.16 7.68 -14.28
CA ASP A 427 26.10 8.05 -12.87
C ASP A 427 26.23 6.86 -11.90
N SER A 428 26.39 5.64 -12.45
CA SER A 428 26.50 4.35 -11.75
C SER A 428 25.17 3.77 -11.26
N ILE A 429 24.04 4.25 -11.76
CA ILE A 429 22.72 3.66 -11.58
C ILE A 429 22.29 3.01 -12.90
N PRO A 430 22.01 1.70 -12.91
CA PRO A 430 21.50 1.08 -14.13
C PRO A 430 20.11 1.61 -14.50
N ASP A 431 19.85 1.82 -15.79
CA ASP A 431 18.58 2.38 -16.29
C ASP A 431 17.35 1.57 -15.82
N VAL A 432 17.51 0.25 -15.65
CA VAL A 432 16.45 -0.63 -15.12
C VAL A 432 16.11 -0.34 -13.64
N VAL A 433 17.08 0.14 -12.84
CA VAL A 433 16.84 0.60 -11.47
C VAL A 433 16.13 1.94 -11.47
N GLU A 434 16.50 2.85 -12.38
CA GLU A 434 15.80 4.12 -12.55
C GLU A 434 14.35 3.94 -13.00
N TYR A 435 14.07 2.96 -13.86
CA TYR A 435 12.71 2.58 -14.23
C TYR A 435 11.87 2.20 -13.01
N GLN A 436 12.42 1.39 -12.10
CA GLN A 436 11.73 0.98 -10.87
C GLN A 436 11.59 2.12 -9.85
N LEU A 437 12.60 3.00 -9.76
CA LEU A 437 12.62 4.17 -8.88
C LEU A 437 12.18 5.47 -9.58
N PHE A 438 11.43 5.36 -10.68
CA PHE A 438 10.98 6.48 -11.49
C PHE A 438 10.32 7.60 -10.67
N TRP A 439 9.56 7.23 -9.65
CA TRP A 439 8.82 8.17 -8.80
C TRP A 439 9.73 9.02 -7.88
N GLU A 440 11.01 8.68 -7.77
CA GLU A 440 12.03 9.49 -7.08
C GLU A 440 12.56 10.64 -7.95
N GLY A 441 12.15 10.69 -9.22
CA GLY A 441 12.51 11.77 -10.13
C GLY A 441 13.66 11.47 -11.09
N LEU A 442 14.18 10.23 -11.10
CA LEU A 442 15.29 9.81 -11.94
C LEU A 442 14.98 9.98 -13.45
N ASP A 443 16.01 10.32 -14.21
CA ASP A 443 15.98 10.52 -15.65
C ASP A 443 17.23 9.88 -16.30
N PRO A 444 17.09 8.80 -17.09
CA PRO A 444 18.21 7.97 -17.57
C PRO A 444 19.19 8.68 -18.52
N ALA A 445 18.88 9.91 -18.93
CA ALA A 445 19.78 10.71 -19.75
C ALA A 445 20.51 11.82 -18.96
N VAL A 446 20.26 11.93 -17.65
CA VAL A 446 20.74 13.03 -16.82
C VAL A 446 21.26 12.49 -15.49
N ALA A 447 22.59 12.49 -15.34
CA ALA A 447 23.25 12.04 -14.10
C ALA A 447 22.65 12.70 -12.84
N ASP A 448 21.86 11.94 -12.10
CA ASP A 448 21.01 12.41 -11.02
C ASP A 448 20.90 11.42 -9.85
N ALA A 449 21.95 10.62 -9.64
CA ALA A 449 22.12 9.74 -8.50
C ALA A 449 21.92 10.37 -7.11
N ASP A 450 21.92 11.70 -6.99
CA ASP A 450 21.55 12.40 -5.75
C ASP A 450 20.05 12.30 -5.41
N LYS A 451 19.20 11.87 -6.35
CA LYS A 451 17.78 11.57 -6.14
C LYS A 451 17.50 10.16 -5.62
N LEU A 452 18.49 9.27 -5.61
CA LEU A 452 18.28 7.94 -5.04
C LEU A 452 17.80 8.03 -3.59
N PRO A 453 16.88 7.14 -3.16
CA PRO A 453 16.54 7.01 -1.76
C PRO A 453 17.79 6.68 -0.93
N MET A 454 18.08 7.54 0.05
CA MET A 454 19.24 7.41 0.94
C MET A 454 18.80 7.11 2.37
N PRO A 455 19.62 6.36 3.15
CA PRO A 455 19.31 6.08 4.54
C PRO A 455 19.33 7.36 5.38
N ASP A 456 18.36 7.51 6.27
CA ASP A 456 18.36 8.57 7.27
C ASP A 456 19.51 8.32 8.27
N PRO A 457 20.55 9.17 8.30
CA PRO A 457 21.69 8.98 9.19
C PRO A 457 21.35 9.22 10.67
N SER A 458 20.17 9.79 10.96
CA SER A 458 19.66 10.00 12.31
C SER A 458 18.80 8.85 12.82
N ASP A 459 18.36 7.95 11.93
CA ASP A 459 17.61 6.76 12.31
C ASP A 459 18.57 5.59 12.62
N PRO A 460 18.48 4.97 13.82
CA PRO A 460 19.40 3.92 14.23
C PRO A 460 19.33 2.65 13.38
N ASN A 461 18.24 2.45 12.63
CA ASN A 461 18.00 1.29 11.77
C ASN A 461 18.20 1.62 10.28
N GLY A 462 18.74 2.80 9.95
CA GLY A 462 19.04 3.20 8.58
C GLY A 462 17.80 3.26 7.69
N LEU A 463 16.73 3.88 8.19
CA LEU A 463 15.45 4.03 7.50
C LEU A 463 15.65 4.62 6.10
N ILE A 464 15.19 3.90 5.07
CA ILE A 464 15.14 4.38 3.69
C ILE A 464 13.67 4.49 3.28
N ILE A 465 13.25 5.66 2.81
CA ILE A 465 11.91 5.85 2.28
C ILE A 465 11.95 5.99 0.76
N PHE A 466 11.08 5.26 0.08
CA PHE A 466 10.99 5.24 -1.38
C PHE A 466 9.55 4.97 -1.83
N HIS A 467 9.28 5.21 -3.12
CA HIS A 467 8.05 4.83 -3.77
C HIS A 467 8.21 3.49 -4.48
N ARG A 468 7.30 2.56 -4.15
CA ARG A 468 7.16 1.28 -4.83
C ARG A 468 5.98 1.35 -5.78
N ASP A 469 6.25 1.18 -7.07
CA ASP A 469 5.22 1.17 -8.10
C ASP A 469 4.77 -0.25 -8.41
N THR A 470 3.60 -0.62 -7.92
CA THR A 470 3.07 -1.98 -8.09
C THR A 470 2.57 -2.30 -9.50
N TYR A 471 2.59 -1.34 -10.43
CA TYR A 471 2.42 -1.64 -11.86
C TYR A 471 3.68 -2.27 -12.47
N LYS A 472 4.86 -1.93 -11.93
CA LYS A 472 6.16 -2.42 -12.42
C LYS A 472 6.70 -3.57 -11.57
N ASP A 473 6.51 -3.48 -10.26
CA ASP A 473 6.88 -4.49 -9.27
C ASP A 473 5.62 -4.94 -8.52
N ARG A 474 5.01 -6.04 -8.97
CA ARG A 474 3.72 -6.52 -8.41
C ARG A 474 3.83 -7.05 -6.99
N LEU A 475 5.03 -7.06 -6.40
CA LEU A 475 5.33 -7.72 -5.12
C LEU A 475 4.98 -9.21 -5.15
N ASN A 476 5.26 -9.86 -6.28
CA ASN A 476 5.00 -11.27 -6.48
C ASN A 476 6.29 -12.03 -6.81
N ARG A 477 6.24 -13.37 -6.76
CA ARG A 477 7.41 -14.22 -7.01
C ARG A 477 7.71 -14.43 -8.49
N ASP A 478 6.85 -13.92 -9.37
CA ASP A 478 6.82 -14.26 -10.79
C ASP A 478 7.35 -13.12 -11.68
N ASN A 479 7.45 -11.89 -11.15
CA ASN A 479 7.94 -10.71 -11.84
C ASN A 479 9.30 -10.25 -11.28
N GLU A 480 9.92 -9.32 -12.02
CA GLU A 480 11.14 -8.65 -11.58
C GLU A 480 10.82 -7.70 -10.43
N ASN A 481 11.59 -7.79 -9.35
CA ASN A 481 11.34 -6.98 -8.16
C ASN A 481 12.56 -6.14 -7.82
N ILE A 482 12.31 -4.92 -7.36
CA ILE A 482 13.35 -4.09 -6.77
C ILE A 482 13.63 -4.56 -5.34
N VAL A 483 14.91 -4.83 -5.09
CA VAL A 483 15.44 -5.33 -3.83
C VAL A 483 16.47 -4.36 -3.30
N LEU A 484 16.32 -4.01 -2.04
CA LEU A 484 17.32 -3.26 -1.31
C LEU A 484 18.26 -4.25 -0.61
N GLU A 485 19.55 -4.09 -0.89
CA GLU A 485 20.60 -4.91 -0.29
C GLU A 485 21.47 -4.08 0.64
N TYR A 486 21.92 -4.75 1.70
CA TYR A 486 22.78 -4.18 2.72
C TYR A 486 24.09 -4.95 2.82
N SER A 487 25.18 -4.22 3.09
CA SER A 487 26.49 -4.77 3.37
C SER A 487 27.22 -3.97 4.44
N ALA A 488 27.87 -4.67 5.38
CA ALA A 488 28.77 -4.05 6.36
C ALA A 488 30.20 -3.87 5.84
N ASP A 489 30.59 -4.60 4.79
CA ASP A 489 32.00 -4.78 4.41
C ASP A 489 32.27 -4.82 2.89
N PHE A 490 31.24 -4.60 2.07
CA PHE A 490 31.20 -4.76 0.61
C PHE A 490 31.48 -6.17 0.07
N SER A 491 31.83 -7.13 0.93
CA SER A 491 32.16 -8.50 0.54
C SER A 491 30.94 -9.41 0.61
N THR A 492 30.04 -9.14 1.55
CA THR A 492 28.80 -9.89 1.78
C THR A 492 27.61 -8.96 1.66
N TRP A 493 26.67 -9.32 0.80
CA TRP A 493 25.43 -8.58 0.58
C TRP A 493 24.25 -9.43 1.03
N SER A 494 23.36 -8.83 1.82
CA SER A 494 22.10 -9.42 2.24
C SER A 494 20.98 -8.59 1.61
N GLY A 495 20.15 -9.24 0.79
CA GLY A 495 18.97 -8.63 0.19
C GLY A 495 17.71 -9.22 0.81
N TRP A 496 16.66 -8.41 0.86
CA TRP A 496 15.36 -8.83 1.37
C TRP A 496 14.33 -8.70 0.26
N SER A 497 13.77 -9.83 -0.12
CA SER A 497 12.68 -9.93 -1.08
C SER A 497 11.71 -10.99 -0.60
N ASP A 498 10.56 -11.05 -1.25
CA ASP A 498 9.54 -12.09 -1.13
C ASP A 498 10.08 -13.53 -1.39
N ARG A 499 11.32 -13.64 -1.90
CA ARG A 499 12.04 -14.89 -2.20
C ARG A 499 13.06 -15.27 -1.12
N ALA A 500 13.32 -14.41 -0.14
CA ALA A 500 14.16 -14.73 1.00
C ALA A 500 13.37 -15.61 2.01
N HIS A 501 13.55 -16.93 1.93
CA HIS A 501 12.74 -17.95 2.62
C HIS A 501 12.86 -17.99 4.17
N GLY A 502 13.46 -16.99 4.81
CA GLY A 502 13.65 -16.95 6.27
C GLY A 502 12.85 -15.89 7.01
N TRP A 503 12.36 -14.86 6.30
CA TRP A 503 11.77 -13.69 6.93
C TRP A 503 10.74 -13.07 5.98
N PRO A 504 9.48 -12.84 6.42
CA PRO A 504 8.51 -12.06 5.66
C PRO A 504 9.07 -10.68 5.27
N LEU A 505 8.67 -10.17 4.11
CA LEU A 505 9.11 -8.87 3.57
C LEU A 505 8.88 -7.76 4.60
N GLU A 506 7.81 -7.90 5.37
CA GLU A 506 7.29 -6.98 6.36
C GLU A 506 8.20 -6.74 7.57
N ASN A 507 9.19 -7.61 7.79
CA ASN A 507 10.23 -7.37 8.78
C ASN A 507 11.21 -6.27 8.35
N PHE A 508 11.32 -6.01 7.04
CA PHE A 508 12.29 -5.07 6.49
C PHE A 508 11.60 -3.94 5.75
N GLU A 509 10.47 -4.19 5.11
CA GLU A 509 9.72 -3.18 4.36
C GLU A 509 8.32 -2.99 4.96
N THR A 510 8.19 -1.93 5.76
CA THR A 510 6.93 -1.55 6.40
C THR A 510 6.21 -0.45 5.61
N GLY A 511 4.98 -0.13 6.01
CA GLY A 511 4.27 1.03 5.51
C GLY A 511 4.95 2.35 5.90
N ALA A 512 5.00 3.29 4.95
CA ALA A 512 5.39 4.68 5.20
C ALA A 512 4.39 5.66 4.56
N GLU A 513 3.19 5.17 4.27
CA GLU A 513 2.15 5.92 3.57
C GLU A 513 1.75 7.15 4.39
N ASN A 514 1.56 8.27 3.69
CA ASN A 514 0.98 9.46 4.30
C ASN A 514 -0.51 9.48 3.95
N GLY A 515 -1.36 9.81 4.92
CA GLY A 515 -2.81 9.84 4.72
C GLY A 515 -3.49 8.66 5.41
N ASN A 516 -4.61 8.24 4.85
CA ASN A 516 -5.49 7.23 5.45
C ASN A 516 -5.90 6.11 4.49
N ALA A 517 -5.22 5.96 3.35
CA ALA A 517 -5.48 4.92 2.37
C ALA A 517 -4.20 4.54 1.62
N TYR A 518 -4.25 3.43 0.88
CA TYR A 518 -3.13 2.90 0.11
C TYR A 518 -3.37 3.08 -1.39
N GLY A 519 -2.32 3.41 -2.14
CA GLY A 519 -2.33 3.40 -3.61
C GLY A 519 -1.52 2.25 -4.19
N ARG A 520 -1.51 2.12 -5.52
CA ARG A 520 -0.59 1.22 -6.21
C ARG A 520 0.82 1.79 -6.35
N ILE A 521 0.97 3.11 -6.31
CA ILE A 521 2.24 3.80 -6.12
C ILE A 521 2.36 4.09 -4.61
N GLN A 522 3.08 3.23 -3.91
CA GLN A 522 3.10 3.17 -2.45
C GLN A 522 4.33 3.84 -1.89
N ARG A 523 4.19 4.60 -0.80
CA ARG A 523 5.36 5.05 -0.03
C ARG A 523 5.75 4.00 1.00
N ARG A 524 6.96 3.47 0.90
CA ARG A 524 7.46 2.33 1.70
C ARG A 524 8.67 2.72 2.52
N ALA A 525 8.79 2.08 3.69
CA ALA A 525 9.92 2.24 4.59
C ALA A 525 10.72 0.95 4.64
N PHE A 526 11.95 1.00 4.16
CA PHE A 526 12.92 -0.06 4.41
C PHE A 526 13.67 0.19 5.72
N ARG A 527 13.83 -0.86 6.53
CA ARG A 527 14.51 -0.88 7.83
C ARG A 527 15.48 -2.04 7.89
N LEU A 528 16.62 -1.82 8.55
CA LEU A 528 17.52 -2.90 8.91
C LEU A 528 16.91 -3.78 10.03
N PRO A 529 17.18 -5.10 10.02
CA PRO A 529 16.76 -6.00 11.09
C PRO A 529 17.27 -5.58 12.47
N GLU A 530 16.47 -5.76 13.52
CA GLU A 530 16.79 -5.35 14.91
C GLU A 530 18.03 -6.04 15.50
N ASP A 531 18.40 -7.23 15.02
CA ASP A 531 19.59 -7.99 15.45
C ASP A 531 20.85 -7.65 14.63
N SER A 532 20.70 -6.87 13.56
CA SER A 532 21.82 -6.19 12.94
C SER A 532 22.12 -4.96 13.80
N THR A 533 23.10 -5.06 14.69
CA THR A 533 23.71 -3.83 15.22
C THR A 533 24.21 -3.07 14.00
N ALA A 534 23.57 -1.95 13.64
CA ALA A 534 24.07 -1.06 12.60
C ALA A 534 25.57 -0.89 12.88
N PRO A 535 26.46 -1.46 12.04
CA PRO A 535 27.87 -1.21 12.22
C PRO A 535 28.02 0.31 12.08
N ALA A 536 29.07 0.87 12.68
CA ALA A 536 29.34 2.30 12.57
C ALA A 536 29.38 2.81 11.11
N ASN A 537 29.48 1.90 10.13
CA ASN A 537 29.26 2.13 8.71
C ASN A 537 28.42 0.99 8.11
N GLY A 538 27.46 1.32 7.23
CA GLY A 538 26.69 0.37 6.43
C GLY A 538 26.58 0.88 4.99
N PHE A 539 26.52 -0.04 4.03
CA PHE A 539 26.38 0.27 2.61
C PHE A 539 25.08 -0.32 2.10
N PHE A 540 24.39 0.44 1.26
CA PHE A 540 23.13 0.05 0.66
C PHE A 540 23.28 0.08 -0.87
N ARG A 541 22.57 -0.81 -1.55
CA ARG A 541 22.38 -0.73 -3.00
C ARG A 541 21.02 -1.25 -3.40
N TRP A 542 20.49 -0.68 -4.48
CA TRP A 542 19.33 -1.20 -5.17
C TRP A 542 19.75 -2.25 -6.20
N ARG A 543 19.02 -3.35 -6.27
CA ARG A 543 19.22 -4.43 -7.23
C ARG A 543 17.87 -4.85 -7.79
N ILE A 544 17.85 -5.30 -9.04
CA ILE A 544 16.71 -6.01 -9.61
C ILE A 544 16.91 -7.51 -9.42
N ASP A 545 15.93 -8.17 -8.81
CA ASP A 545 15.86 -9.62 -8.73
C ASP A 545 15.02 -10.14 -9.91
N ALA A 546 15.65 -10.91 -10.79
CA ALA A 546 15.02 -11.38 -12.02
C ALA A 546 13.83 -12.31 -11.73
N ALA A 547 12.82 -12.33 -12.61
CA ALA A 547 11.73 -13.32 -12.58
C ALA A 547 12.27 -14.77 -12.54
N ASN A 548 11.56 -15.67 -11.83
CA ASN A 548 11.92 -17.10 -11.74
C ASN A 548 11.57 -17.90 -12.99
#